data_AF-A0A8H7BKL7-F1
#
_entry.id   AF-A0A8H7BKL7-F1
#
_cell.length_a   1.000
_cell.length_b   1.000
_cell.length_c   1.000
_cell.angle_alpha   90.00
_cell.angle_beta   90.00
_cell.angle_gamma   90.00
#
_symmetry.space_group_name_H-M   'P 1'
#
loop_
_entity.id
_entity.type
_entity.pdbx_description
1 polymer ?
#
loop_
_entity_poly.entity_id
_entity_poly.type
_entity_poly.pdbx_seq_one_letter_code
_entity_poly.pdbx_strand_id
1 'polypeptide(L)'
;MEELSDISITIPHADLLKIFGLTRLMKLGMVQAIHEYISNGTRIDVSRMTLSRIGMSVAHLANDGKIKIIPNAPKNHVLKLLEELCALADSSLV
;
A
#
# COMPACT_ATOMS: atom_id res chain seq x y z
N MET A 1 -24.30 -20.01 0.07
CA MET A 1 -23.99 -18.61 -0.26
C MET A 1 -22.51 -18.45 -0.02
N GLU A 2 -21.73 -18.16 -1.06
CA GLU A 2 -20.32 -17.79 -0.88
C GLU A 2 -20.26 -16.30 -0.54
N GLU A 3 -19.73 -15.98 0.65
CA GLU A 3 -19.56 -14.60 1.09
C GLU A 3 -18.23 -14.06 0.56
N LEU A 4 -18.24 -12.79 0.13
CA LEU A 4 -17.04 -12.10 -0.30
C LEU A 4 -16.13 -11.87 0.91
N SER A 5 -14.99 -12.57 0.97
CA SER A 5 -14.09 -12.55 2.13
C SER A 5 -12.96 -11.52 2.04
N ASP A 6 -12.54 -11.12 0.84
CA ASP A 6 -11.41 -10.19 0.64
C ASP A 6 -11.55 -9.44 -0.71
N ILE A 7 -11.07 -8.20 -0.75
CA ILE A 7 -10.92 -7.38 -1.96
C ILE A 7 -9.48 -6.88 -1.99
N SER A 8 -8.81 -7.11 -3.12
CA SER A 8 -7.46 -6.63 -3.37
C SER A 8 -7.47 -5.61 -4.51
N ILE A 9 -6.88 -4.43 -4.27
CA ILE A 9 -6.80 -3.34 -5.25
C ILE A 9 -5.34 -3.02 -5.50
N THR A 10 -4.92 -3.13 -6.77
CA THR A 10 -3.58 -2.79 -7.21
C THR A 10 -3.60 -1.44 -7.88
N ILE A 11 -2.82 -0.49 -7.35
CA ILE A 11 -2.66 0.85 -7.93
C ILE A 11 -1.34 0.89 -8.70
N PRO A 12 -1.35 1.12 -10.03
CA PRO A 12 -0.12 1.27 -10.80
C PRO A 12 0.71 2.46 -10.31
N HIS A 13 2.05 2.36 -10.43
CA HIS A 13 2.95 3.42 -9.99
C HIS A 13 2.64 4.79 -10.62
N ALA A 14 2.29 4.82 -11.91
CA ALA A 14 1.93 6.05 -12.61
C ALA A 14 0.68 6.73 -12.00
N ASP A 15 -0.28 5.94 -11.52
CA ASP A 15 -1.49 6.47 -10.87
C ASP A 15 -1.20 6.86 -9.42
N LEU A 16 -0.31 6.16 -8.73
CA LEU A 16 0.16 6.54 -7.40
C LEU A 16 0.79 7.94 -7.40
N LEU A 17 1.56 8.29 -8.44
CA LEU A 17 2.12 9.64 -8.62
C LEU A 17 1.03 10.69 -8.82
N LYS A 18 -0.04 10.38 -9.56
CA LYS A 18 -1.19 11.27 -9.73
C LYS A 18 -1.92 11.49 -8.41
N ILE A 19 -2.15 10.41 -7.64
CA ILE A 19 -2.77 10.45 -6.32
C ILE A 19 -1.93 11.31 -5.37
N PHE A 20 -0.60 11.15 -5.39
CA PHE A 20 0.30 12.01 -4.64
C PHE A 20 0.24 13.49 -5.07
N GLY A 21 -0.03 13.78 -6.34
CA GLY A 21 -0.33 15.14 -6.79
C GLY A 21 -1.62 15.67 -6.16
N LEU A 22 -2.67 14.84 -6.07
CA LEU A 22 -3.96 15.21 -5.49
C LEU A 22 -3.86 15.53 -3.98
N THR A 23 -3.04 14.80 -3.22
CA THR A 23 -2.85 15.09 -1.78
C THR A 23 -2.37 16.53 -1.55
N ARG A 24 -1.49 17.03 -2.41
CA ARG A 24 -0.97 18.41 -2.35
C ARG A 24 -2.00 19.44 -2.77
N LEU A 25 -2.78 19.16 -3.82
CA LEU A 25 -3.79 20.08 -4.36
C LEU A 25 -5.01 20.20 -3.43
N MET A 26 -5.46 19.08 -2.87
CA MET A 26 -6.70 18.98 -2.10
C MET A 26 -6.47 18.97 -0.59
N LYS A 27 -5.21 19.06 -0.14
CA LYS A 27 -4.81 18.95 1.29
C LYS A 27 -5.35 17.69 1.97
N LEU A 28 -5.43 16.60 1.21
CA LEU A 28 -5.89 15.30 1.70
C LEU A 28 -4.70 14.47 2.21
N GLY A 29 -4.95 13.64 3.21
CA GLY A 29 -4.02 12.57 3.56
C GLY A 29 -3.92 11.54 2.43
N MET A 30 -2.78 10.84 2.32
CA MET A 30 -2.55 9.84 1.27
C MET A 30 -3.64 8.77 1.22
N VAL A 31 -4.11 8.30 2.38
CA VAL A 31 -5.20 7.31 2.48
C VAL A 31 -6.52 7.84 1.93
N GLN A 32 -6.85 9.10 2.22
CA GLN A 32 -8.08 9.73 1.72
C GLN A 32 -8.03 9.91 0.20
N ALA A 33 -6.89 10.34 -0.34
CA ALA A 33 -6.70 10.47 -1.78
C ALA A 33 -6.77 9.12 -2.50
N ILE A 34 -6.25 8.05 -1.89
CA ILE A 34 -6.41 6.68 -2.41
C ILE A 34 -7.88 6.25 -2.40
N HIS A 35 -8.61 6.49 -1.31
CA HIS A 35 -10.04 6.18 -1.25
C HIS A 35 -10.84 6.91 -2.32
N GLU A 36 -10.56 8.20 -2.51
CA GLU A 36 -11.23 9.02 -3.53
C GLU A 36 -10.91 8.53 -4.94
N TYR A 37 -9.65 8.21 -5.24
CA TYR A 37 -9.25 7.63 -6.52
C TYR A 37 -9.98 6.31 -6.80
N ILE A 38 -10.03 5.41 -5.81
CA ILE A 38 -10.70 4.11 -5.96
C ILE A 38 -12.21 4.31 -6.15
N SER A 39 -12.84 5.15 -5.32
CA SER A 39 -14.27 5.44 -5.39
C SER A 39 -14.65 6.04 -6.76
N ASN A 40 -13.85 6.97 -7.26
CA ASN A 40 -14.09 7.61 -8.56
C ASN A 40 -13.88 6.64 -9.73
N GLY A 41 -12.90 5.74 -9.65
CA GLY A 41 -12.60 4.77 -10.71
C GLY A 41 -13.52 3.55 -10.74
N THR A 42 -13.97 3.07 -9.57
CA THR A 42 -14.66 1.78 -9.43
C THR A 42 -16.09 1.89 -8.92
N ARG A 43 -16.50 3.05 -8.39
CA ARG A 43 -17.75 3.27 -7.66
C ARG A 43 -17.88 2.43 -6.38
N ILE A 44 -16.77 1.88 -5.88
CA ILE A 44 -16.72 1.14 -4.61
C ILE A 44 -16.28 2.10 -3.51
N ASP A 45 -17.13 2.25 -2.49
CA ASP A 45 -16.78 2.98 -1.27
C ASP A 45 -15.90 2.09 -0.37
N VAL A 46 -14.59 2.19 -0.55
CA VAL A 46 -13.60 1.47 0.26
C VAL A 46 -13.32 2.13 1.61
N SER A 47 -13.86 3.32 1.88
CA SER A 47 -13.61 4.03 3.15
C SER A 47 -14.18 3.30 4.37
N ARG A 48 -15.18 2.45 4.14
CA ARG A 48 -15.83 1.61 5.17
C ARG A 48 -15.19 0.22 5.29
N MET A 49 -14.27 -0.13 4.40
CA MET A 49 -13.59 -1.41 4.42
C MET A 49 -12.40 -1.36 5.37
N THR A 50 -12.18 -2.44 6.12
CA THR A 50 -11.00 -2.52 6.98
C THR A 50 -9.78 -2.83 6.11
N LEU A 51 -8.81 -1.92 6.08
CA LEU A 51 -7.53 -2.15 5.42
C LEU A 51 -6.77 -3.27 6.14
N SER A 52 -6.68 -4.45 5.51
CA SER A 52 -5.98 -5.60 6.10
C SER A 52 -4.48 -5.59 5.79
N ARG A 53 -4.10 -5.14 4.58
CA ARG A 53 -2.74 -5.19 4.04
C ARG A 53 -2.48 -4.02 3.10
N ILE A 54 -1.29 -3.41 3.18
CA ILE A 54 -0.79 -2.43 2.22
C ILE A 54 0.66 -2.73 1.88
N GLY A 55 1.04 -2.74 0.61
CA GLY A 55 2.38 -3.19 0.23
C GLY A 55 2.71 -3.07 -1.23
N MET A 56 3.86 -3.64 -1.57
CA MET A 56 4.36 -3.79 -2.93
C MET A 56 4.31 -5.27 -3.34
N SER A 57 4.75 -5.58 -4.55
CA SER A 57 4.81 -6.95 -5.08
C SER A 57 5.70 -7.93 -4.31
N VAL A 58 6.48 -7.44 -3.33
CA VAL A 58 7.48 -8.23 -2.59
C VAL A 58 7.21 -8.32 -1.10
N ALA A 59 6.52 -7.34 -0.51
CA ALA A 59 6.17 -7.33 0.89
C ALA A 59 4.99 -6.40 1.16
N HIS A 60 4.30 -6.65 2.26
CA HIS A 60 3.21 -5.81 2.74
C HIS A 60 3.31 -5.57 4.24
N LEU A 61 2.89 -4.40 4.69
CA LEU A 61 2.56 -4.13 6.07
C LEU A 61 1.18 -4.73 6.36
N ALA A 62 1.13 -5.63 7.33
CA ALA A 62 -0.11 -6.17 7.85
C ALA A 62 -0.59 -5.36 9.05
N ASN A 63 -1.88 -5.48 9.36
CA ASN A 63 -2.52 -4.81 10.49
C ASN A 63 -1.99 -5.23 11.88
N ASP A 64 -1.17 -6.28 11.97
CA ASP A 64 -0.43 -6.68 13.17
C ASP A 64 0.89 -5.91 13.35
N GLY A 65 1.12 -4.88 12.53
CA GLY A 65 2.32 -4.04 12.57
C GLY A 65 3.56 -4.70 11.96
N LYS A 66 3.42 -5.87 11.34
CA LYS A 66 4.56 -6.60 10.76
C LYS A 66 4.67 -6.37 9.27
N ILE A 67 5.90 -6.22 8.79
CA ILE A 67 6.22 -6.33 7.37
C ILE A 67 6.34 -7.83 7.04
N LYS A 68 5.49 -8.32 6.13
CA LYS A 68 5.46 -9.71 5.70
C LYS A 68 5.91 -9.79 4.24
N ILE A 69 6.87 -10.66 3.97
CA ILE A 69 7.34 -10.95 2.60
C ILE A 69 6.28 -11.79 1.89
N ILE A 70 6.01 -11.46 0.63
CA ILE A 70 5.08 -12.21 -0.20
C ILE A 70 5.75 -13.55 -0.61
N PRO A 71 5.08 -14.71 -0.42
CA PRO A 71 5.63 -15.99 -0.86
C PRO A 71 6.02 -15.96 -2.33
N ASN A 72 7.17 -16.57 -2.67
CA ASN A 72 7.72 -16.61 -4.03
C ASN A 72 8.09 -15.24 -4.64
N ALA A 73 8.22 -14.18 -3.83
CA ALA A 73 8.77 -12.92 -4.31
C ALA A 73 10.21 -13.12 -4.86
N PRO A 74 10.60 -12.42 -5.94
CA PRO A 74 11.94 -12.55 -6.50
C PRO A 74 13.02 -12.22 -5.47
N LYS A 75 13.99 -13.14 -5.27
CA LYS A 75 15.06 -13.02 -4.28
C LYS A 75 15.75 -11.64 -4.31
N ASN A 76 16.07 -11.15 -5.52
CA ASN A 76 16.77 -9.87 -5.68
C ASN A 76 15.95 -8.67 -5.18
N HIS A 77 14.63 -8.71 -5.35
CA HIS A 77 13.76 -7.65 -4.84
C HIS A 77 13.57 -7.74 -3.33
N VAL A 78 13.55 -8.96 -2.77
CA VAL A 78 13.51 -9.17 -1.32
C VAL A 78 14.78 -8.64 -0.67
N LEU A 79 15.96 -8.92 -1.24
CA LEU A 79 17.23 -8.41 -0.72
C LEU A 79 17.27 -6.89 -0.75
N LYS A 80 16.86 -6.27 -1.86
CA LYS A 80 16.80 -4.81 -1.97
C LYS A 80 15.88 -4.18 -0.91
N LEU A 81 14.71 -4.79 -0.67
CA LEU A 81 13.82 -4.33 0.40
C LEU A 81 14.49 -4.42 1.78
N LEU A 82 15.17 -5.52 2.08
CA LEU A 82 15.86 -5.70 3.36
C LEU A 82 17.00 -4.68 3.53
N GLU A 83 17.76 -4.40 2.47
CA GLU A 83 18.80 -3.36 2.46
C GLU A 83 18.22 -1.98 2.77
N GLU A 84 17.11 -1.60 2.13
CA GLU A 84 16.41 -0.34 2.37
C GLU A 84 15.87 -0.24 3.81
N LEU A 85 15.33 -1.34 4.36
CA LEU A 85 14.85 -1.39 5.74
C LEU A 85 15.98 -1.27 6.76
N CYS A 86 17.12 -1.93 6.52
CA CYS A 86 18.31 -1.79 7.37
C CYS A 86 18.83 -0.34 7.34
N ALA A 87 18.94 0.26 6.16
CA ALA A 87 19.35 1.66 6.04
C ALA A 87 18.39 2.62 6.76
N LEU A 88 17.08 2.35 6.72
CA LEU A 88 16.09 3.12 7.48
C LEU A 88 16.25 2.95 8.99
N ALA A 89 16.50 1.73 9.46
CA ALA A 89 16.74 1.47 10.88
C ALA A 89 18.01 2.18 11.38
N ASP A 90 19.08 2.14 10.60
CA ASP A 90 20.34 2.83 10.92
C ASP A 90 20.19 4.35 10.96
N SER A 91 19.39 4.93 10.06
CA SER A 91 19.11 6.37 10.04
C SER A 91 18.14 6.85 11.13
N SER A 92 17.40 5.94 11.76
CA SER A 92 16.44 6.24 12.84
C SER A 92 17.07 6.24 14.24
N LEU A 93 18.37 5.93 14.36
CA LEU A 93 19.14 5.91 15.62
C LEU A 93 19.74 7.28 16.01
N VAL A 94 19.21 8.39 15.47
CA VAL A 94 19.61 9.77 15.80
C VAL A 94 18.52 10.49 16.59
#